data_AF-A0A2I0XEE6-F1
#
_entry.id   AF-A0A2I0XEE6-F1
#
_cell.length_a   1.000
_cell.length_b   1.000
_cell.length_c   1.000
_cell.angle_alpha   90.00
_cell.angle_beta   90.00
_cell.angle_gamma   90.00
#
_symmetry.space_group_name_H-M   'P 1'
#
loop_
_entity.id
_entity.type
_entity.pdbx_description
1 polymer ?
#
loop_
_entity_poly.entity_id
_entity_poly.type
_entity_poly.pdbx_seq_one_letter_code
_entity_poly.pdbx_strand_id
1 'polypeptide(L)'
;MAPTRIGVDLTEFPQRIGSVKMGRYIVVEGSKGLKLKGAAASTTKEEVVAIMKDAVDVVKSFFGSQNFDAAVIVIPNATRKKSQDDIISYGRGNGFNITQVIEEHTAVSAAYIEKVQPKLTTNLAIISLTGGILEISVVSIVPVEDQYIGYHVILKAHKAHPEVLDLDESKDQGHDQKGGGSGIIGLIGGAAKALVVDPFENVLGILKNILEIPNIKKSEIDKVVFVGKASRSEKVRKAVKESFSKAEVWEGIDDPDEIVAYGATYLSYEDKKIKMYMPDDPNVDLRPDGPGTPLG
;
A
#
# COMPACT_ATOMS: atom_id res chain seq x y z
N MET A 1 11.02 12.77 -27.44
CA MET A 1 9.85 12.78 -26.54
C MET A 1 10.36 12.84 -25.11
N ALA A 2 9.60 13.42 -24.18
CA ALA A 2 9.95 13.33 -22.75
C ALA A 2 9.86 11.85 -22.31
N PRO A 3 10.71 11.39 -21.37
CA PRO A 3 10.68 10.01 -20.92
C PRO A 3 9.33 9.70 -20.26
N THR A 4 8.77 8.55 -20.61
CA THR A 4 7.56 7.98 -20.02
C THR A 4 7.91 7.35 -18.68
N ARG A 5 7.53 8.05 -17.62
CA ARG A 5 7.80 7.65 -16.24
C ARG A 5 6.51 7.18 -15.58
N ILE A 6 6.54 5.98 -15.00
CA ILE A 6 5.35 5.25 -14.58
C ILE A 6 5.50 4.78 -13.12
N GLY A 7 4.45 4.97 -12.32
CA GLY A 7 4.24 4.23 -11.09
C GLY A 7 3.22 3.12 -11.33
N VAL A 8 3.52 1.89 -10.92
CA VAL A 8 2.58 0.77 -11.04
C VAL A 8 2.33 0.17 -9.67
N ASP A 9 1.11 0.28 -9.18
CA ASP A 9 0.65 -0.37 -7.97
C ASP A 9 0.00 -1.72 -8.31
N LEU A 10 0.68 -2.80 -7.94
CA LEU A 10 0.21 -4.17 -8.14
C LEU A 10 -0.50 -4.76 -6.92
N THR A 11 -0.69 -3.97 -5.85
CA THR A 11 -1.32 -4.43 -4.62
C THR A 11 -2.85 -4.40 -4.77
N GLU A 12 -3.37 -3.38 -5.42
CA GLU A 12 -4.81 -3.15 -5.60
C GLU A 12 -5.46 -3.94 -6.74
N PHE A 13 -6.80 -4.03 -6.68
CA PHE A 13 -7.64 -4.57 -7.74
C PHE A 13 -8.77 -3.59 -8.14
N PRO A 14 -8.91 -3.29 -9.46
CA PRO A 14 -7.87 -3.42 -10.48
C PRO A 14 -6.59 -2.65 -10.07
N GLN A 15 -5.44 -3.08 -10.56
CA GLN A 15 -4.15 -2.39 -10.32
C GLN A 15 -4.23 -0.90 -10.68
N ARG A 16 -3.36 -0.07 -10.10
CA ARG A 16 -3.35 1.37 -10.36
C ARG A 16 -2.07 1.77 -11.09
N ILE A 17 -2.20 2.47 -12.20
CA ILE A 17 -1.08 2.90 -13.02
C ILE A 17 -1.06 4.43 -13.05
N GLY A 18 0.01 5.04 -12.54
CA GLY A 18 0.17 6.47 -12.51
C GLY A 18 1.24 6.99 -13.47
N SER A 19 1.04 8.21 -13.97
CA SER A 19 2.04 8.99 -14.70
C SER A 19 1.73 10.49 -14.60
N VAL A 20 2.69 11.35 -14.98
CA VAL A 20 2.43 12.78 -15.14
C VAL A 20 2.13 13.09 -16.61
N LYS A 21 0.96 13.66 -16.87
CA LYS A 21 0.54 14.13 -18.21
C LYS A 21 0.16 15.60 -18.11
N MET A 22 0.76 16.44 -18.95
CA MET A 22 0.52 17.89 -18.96
C MET A 22 0.73 18.55 -17.58
N GLY A 23 1.74 18.10 -16.82
CA GLY A 23 2.07 18.65 -15.50
C GLY A 23 1.14 18.23 -14.37
N ARG A 24 0.21 17.28 -14.61
CA ARG A 24 -0.68 16.73 -13.60
C ARG A 24 -0.44 15.24 -13.42
N TYR A 25 -0.49 14.79 -12.17
CA TYR A 25 -0.56 13.38 -11.86
C TYR A 25 -1.90 12.82 -12.34
N ILE A 26 -1.83 11.69 -13.04
CA ILE A 26 -3.00 10.94 -13.48
C ILE A 26 -2.78 9.50 -13.05
N VAL A 27 -3.75 8.94 -12.35
CA VAL A 27 -3.83 7.51 -12.04
C VAL A 27 -4.98 6.90 -12.84
N VAL A 28 -4.76 5.72 -13.39
CA VAL A 28 -5.77 4.96 -14.12
C VAL A 28 -5.85 3.53 -13.60
N GLU A 29 -7.03 2.95 -13.67
CA GLU A 29 -7.23 1.55 -13.31
C GLU A 29 -6.71 0.60 -14.40
N GLY A 30 -6.25 -0.56 -13.95
CA GLY A 30 -5.95 -1.71 -14.78
C GLY A 30 -7.18 -2.18 -15.57
N SER A 31 -6.93 -2.78 -16.74
CA SER A 31 -8.01 -3.28 -17.59
C SER A 31 -8.50 -4.67 -17.16
N LYS A 32 -7.70 -5.35 -16.33
CA LYS A 32 -7.99 -6.68 -15.82
C LYS A 32 -8.09 -6.69 -14.31
N GLY A 33 -8.92 -7.60 -13.84
CA GLY A 33 -9.04 -7.92 -12.44
C GLY A 33 -7.88 -8.78 -11.91
N LEU A 34 -6.64 -8.31 -12.02
CA LEU A 34 -5.46 -9.04 -11.54
C LEU A 34 -4.72 -8.21 -10.48
N LYS A 35 -4.16 -8.89 -9.48
CA LYS A 35 -3.34 -8.30 -8.40
C LYS A 35 -2.30 -9.30 -7.92
N LEU A 36 -1.20 -8.81 -7.35
CA LEU A 36 -0.28 -9.68 -6.60
C LEU A 36 -0.94 -10.16 -5.32
N LYS A 37 -0.70 -11.43 -4.99
CA LYS A 37 -1.08 -11.99 -3.71
C LYS A 37 0.01 -11.67 -2.68
N GLY A 38 -0.41 -11.12 -1.53
CA GLY A 38 0.44 -10.82 -0.39
C GLY A 38 0.74 -12.06 0.47
N ALA A 39 0.89 -11.87 1.78
CA ALA A 39 1.30 -12.92 2.71
C ALA A 39 0.44 -14.20 2.67
N ALA A 40 -0.87 -14.05 2.46
CA ALA A 40 -1.84 -15.13 2.55
C ALA A 40 -1.74 -16.16 1.40
N ALA A 41 -1.14 -15.82 0.26
CA ALA A 41 -1.04 -16.73 -0.87
C ALA A 41 0.15 -16.44 -1.78
N SER A 42 0.70 -17.47 -2.41
CA SER A 42 1.75 -17.28 -3.43
C SER A 42 1.17 -16.83 -4.76
N THR A 43 1.82 -15.86 -5.39
CA THR A 43 1.59 -15.54 -6.80
C THR A 43 2.45 -16.44 -7.68
N THR A 44 1.87 -17.07 -8.70
CA THR A 44 2.63 -17.89 -9.66
C THR A 44 3.38 -16.99 -10.65
N LYS A 45 4.35 -17.56 -11.38
CA LYS A 45 5.08 -16.81 -12.40
C LYS A 45 4.16 -16.37 -13.54
N GLU A 46 3.23 -17.23 -13.92
CA GLU A 46 2.23 -16.97 -14.96
C GLU A 46 1.28 -15.84 -14.54
N GLU A 47 0.90 -15.79 -13.26
CA GLU A 47 0.11 -14.69 -12.70
C GLU A 47 0.89 -13.37 -12.73
N VAL A 48 2.17 -13.37 -12.31
CA VAL A 48 3.05 -12.17 -12.40
C VAL A 48 3.12 -11.66 -13.84
N VAL A 49 3.32 -12.56 -14.82
CA VAL A 49 3.39 -12.20 -16.24
C VAL A 49 2.06 -11.59 -16.72
N ALA A 50 0.92 -12.16 -16.32
CA ALA A 50 -0.40 -11.66 -16.72
C ALA A 50 -0.68 -10.27 -16.15
N ILE A 51 -0.33 -10.04 -14.88
CA ILE A 51 -0.42 -8.74 -14.18
C ILE A 51 0.42 -7.70 -14.90
N MET A 52 1.72 -7.99 -15.12
CA MET A 52 2.62 -7.06 -15.78
C MET A 52 2.20 -6.75 -17.21
N LYS A 53 1.67 -7.74 -17.94
CA LYS A 53 1.13 -7.52 -19.28
C LYS A 53 -0.04 -6.54 -19.26
N ASP A 54 -0.95 -6.64 -18.29
CA ASP A 54 -2.05 -5.69 -18.12
C ASP A 54 -1.54 -4.26 -17.90
N ALA A 55 -0.51 -4.11 -17.05
CA ALA A 55 0.05 -2.78 -16.77
C ALA A 55 0.63 -2.14 -18.04
N VAL A 56 1.32 -2.94 -18.84
CA VAL A 56 1.87 -2.52 -20.15
C VAL A 56 0.76 -2.14 -21.13
N ASP A 57 -0.30 -2.93 -21.23
CA ASP A 57 -1.42 -2.67 -22.13
C ASP A 57 -2.12 -1.34 -21.77
N VAL A 58 -2.27 -1.04 -20.47
CA VAL A 58 -2.81 0.24 -19.97
C VAL A 58 -1.89 1.40 -20.32
N VAL A 59 -0.58 1.27 -20.10
CA VAL A 59 0.36 2.33 -20.45
C VAL A 59 0.36 2.63 -21.95
N LYS A 60 0.32 1.59 -22.79
CA LYS A 60 0.26 1.73 -24.25
C LYS A 60 -1.01 2.44 -24.70
N SER A 61 -2.15 2.03 -24.18
CA SER A 61 -3.45 2.56 -24.59
C SER A 61 -3.73 3.96 -24.06
N PHE A 62 -3.34 4.27 -22.82
CA PHE A 62 -3.71 5.51 -22.15
C PHE A 62 -2.62 6.61 -22.20
N PHE A 63 -1.37 6.21 -21.96
CA PHE A 63 -0.22 7.14 -21.98
C PHE A 63 0.45 7.21 -23.35
N GLY A 64 0.11 6.30 -24.28
CA GLY A 64 0.57 6.35 -25.68
C GLY A 64 2.04 5.95 -25.87
N SER A 65 2.66 5.36 -24.85
CA SER A 65 4.05 4.91 -24.90
C SER A 65 4.15 3.40 -25.08
N GLN A 66 5.07 2.97 -25.94
CA GLN A 66 5.37 1.55 -26.13
C GLN A 66 6.19 0.95 -24.99
N ASN A 67 6.99 1.78 -24.29
CA ASN A 67 7.94 1.37 -23.27
C ASN A 67 7.82 2.22 -21.99
N PHE A 68 8.39 1.71 -20.90
CA PHE A 68 8.63 2.46 -19.67
C PHE A 68 10.07 2.93 -19.70
N ASP A 69 10.30 4.24 -19.84
CA ASP A 69 11.66 4.80 -19.78
C ASP A 69 12.20 4.75 -18.34
N ALA A 70 11.31 4.84 -17.35
CA ALA A 70 11.57 4.50 -15.95
C ALA A 70 10.25 4.11 -15.26
N ALA A 71 10.24 2.98 -14.55
CA ALA A 71 9.09 2.52 -13.78
C ALA A 71 9.46 2.14 -12.34
N VAL A 72 8.63 2.58 -11.40
CA VAL A 72 8.64 2.09 -10.03
C VAL A 72 7.43 1.18 -9.85
N ILE A 73 7.69 -0.06 -9.45
CA ILE A 73 6.65 -1.08 -9.23
C ILE A 73 6.45 -1.24 -7.73
N VAL A 74 5.19 -1.20 -7.28
CA VAL A 74 4.82 -1.43 -5.89
C VAL A 74 4.25 -2.83 -5.72
N ILE A 75 4.70 -3.50 -4.66
CA ILE A 75 4.26 -4.84 -4.27
C ILE A 75 3.69 -4.81 -2.84
N PRO A 76 2.85 -5.79 -2.46
CA PRO A 76 2.38 -5.89 -1.08
C PRO A 76 3.54 -5.94 -0.07
N ASN A 77 3.36 -5.32 1.11
CA ASN A 77 4.44 -5.19 2.12
C ASN A 77 5.06 -6.53 2.54
N ALA A 78 4.30 -7.63 2.49
CA ALA A 78 4.76 -8.99 2.81
C ALA A 78 4.99 -9.88 1.58
N THR A 79 5.52 -9.32 0.49
CA THR A 79 5.79 -10.07 -0.74
C THR A 79 7.08 -10.88 -0.66
N ARG A 80 7.06 -12.10 -1.22
CA ARG A 80 8.25 -12.97 -1.32
C ARG A 80 9.23 -12.45 -2.38
N LYS A 81 10.53 -12.53 -2.09
CA LYS A 81 11.62 -12.15 -3.01
C LYS A 81 11.50 -12.76 -4.42
N LYS A 82 11.05 -14.02 -4.53
CA LYS A 82 10.87 -14.68 -5.84
C LYS A 82 9.92 -13.89 -6.77
N SER A 83 8.85 -13.30 -6.24
CA SER A 83 7.92 -12.50 -7.05
C SER A 83 8.59 -11.23 -7.57
N GLN A 84 9.49 -10.61 -6.79
CA GLN A 84 10.27 -9.45 -7.22
C GLN A 84 11.20 -9.81 -8.39
N ASP A 85 11.93 -10.93 -8.28
CA ASP A 85 12.83 -11.40 -9.34
C ASP A 85 12.06 -11.69 -10.65
N ASP A 86 10.88 -12.30 -10.55
CA ASP A 86 10.02 -12.58 -11.71
C ASP A 86 9.50 -11.27 -12.37
N ILE A 87 9.15 -10.24 -11.58
CA ILE A 87 8.75 -8.91 -12.08
C ILE A 87 9.90 -8.23 -12.83
N ILE A 88 11.09 -8.19 -12.22
CA ILE A 88 12.28 -7.55 -12.81
C ILE A 88 12.68 -8.28 -14.10
N SER A 89 12.67 -9.61 -14.08
CA SER A 89 12.98 -10.46 -15.24
C SER A 89 12.00 -10.21 -16.39
N TYR A 90 10.69 -10.12 -16.09
CA TYR A 90 9.69 -9.76 -17.09
C TYR A 90 9.93 -8.37 -17.68
N GLY A 91 10.17 -7.37 -16.82
CA GLY A 91 10.47 -6.00 -17.24
C GLY A 91 11.63 -5.92 -18.23
N ARG A 92 12.77 -6.48 -17.82
CA ARG A 92 13.99 -6.54 -18.65
C ARG A 92 13.77 -7.28 -19.97
N GLY A 93 13.07 -8.41 -19.93
CA GLY A 93 12.79 -9.22 -21.11
C GLY A 93 11.89 -8.55 -22.16
N ASN A 94 11.12 -7.53 -21.76
CA ASN A 94 10.17 -6.81 -22.62
C ASN A 94 10.58 -5.35 -22.90
N GLY A 95 11.81 -4.95 -22.55
CA GLY A 95 12.33 -3.61 -22.84
C GLY A 95 11.82 -2.51 -21.90
N PHE A 96 11.37 -2.86 -20.71
CA PHE A 96 10.95 -1.92 -19.67
C PHE A 96 12.07 -1.66 -18.67
N ASN A 97 12.37 -0.39 -18.41
CA ASN A 97 13.29 -0.01 -17.37
C ASN A 97 12.58 0.08 -16.01
N ILE A 98 12.57 -1.02 -15.26
CA ILE A 98 12.10 -1.03 -13.87
C ILE A 98 13.26 -0.53 -13.00
N THR A 99 13.16 0.71 -12.51
CA THR A 99 14.22 1.33 -11.72
C THR A 99 14.18 0.87 -10.27
N GLN A 100 12.98 0.61 -9.74
CA GLN A 100 12.78 0.13 -8.38
C GLN A 100 11.57 -0.80 -8.29
N VAL A 101 11.66 -1.78 -7.40
CA VAL A 101 10.52 -2.54 -6.88
C VAL A 101 10.48 -2.24 -5.39
N ILE A 102 9.39 -1.66 -4.90
CA ILE A 102 9.27 -1.16 -3.54
C ILE A 102 8.00 -1.68 -2.87
N GLU A 103 7.98 -1.65 -1.55
CA GLU A 103 6.78 -1.93 -0.77
C GLU A 103 5.82 -0.75 -0.74
N GLU A 104 4.57 -1.04 -0.39
CA GLU A 104 3.49 -0.06 -0.32
C GLU A 104 3.78 1.07 0.67
N HIS A 105 4.31 0.75 1.86
CA HIS A 105 4.62 1.77 2.87
C HIS A 105 5.67 2.79 2.38
N THR A 106 6.60 2.35 1.52
CA THR A 106 7.61 3.20 0.89
C THR A 106 6.96 4.15 -0.11
N ALA A 107 6.05 3.65 -0.95
CA ALA A 107 5.30 4.48 -1.89
C ALA A 107 4.45 5.53 -1.17
N VAL A 108 3.70 5.12 -0.14
CA VAL A 108 2.88 6.02 0.69
C VAL A 108 3.71 7.10 1.37
N SER A 109 4.87 6.73 1.91
CA SER A 109 5.81 7.70 2.50
C SER A 109 6.31 8.72 1.48
N ALA A 110 6.59 8.27 0.26
CA ALA A 110 7.00 9.16 -0.82
C ALA A 110 5.90 10.14 -1.22
N ALA A 111 4.63 9.69 -1.26
CA ALA A 111 3.48 10.55 -1.50
C ALA A 111 3.31 11.60 -0.38
N TYR A 112 3.42 11.20 0.89
CA TYR A 112 3.34 12.11 2.03
C TYR A 112 4.43 13.18 1.96
N ILE A 113 5.69 12.78 1.72
CA ILE A 113 6.81 13.71 1.63
C ILE A 113 6.62 14.72 0.50
N GLU A 114 6.18 14.28 -0.67
CA GLU A 114 5.97 15.19 -1.81
C GLU A 114 4.93 16.27 -1.48
N LYS A 115 3.82 15.88 -0.85
CA LYS A 115 2.72 16.78 -0.51
C LYS A 115 2.98 17.67 0.69
N VAL A 116 3.64 17.13 1.71
CA VAL A 116 3.73 17.77 3.02
C VAL A 116 5.09 18.40 3.25
N GLN A 117 6.17 17.77 2.77
CA GLN A 117 7.56 18.16 3.03
C GLN A 117 7.78 18.49 4.52
N PRO A 118 7.61 17.51 5.42
CA PRO A 118 7.63 17.75 6.85
C PRO A 118 8.98 18.35 7.27
N LYS A 119 8.94 19.31 8.21
CA LYS A 119 10.14 19.98 8.73
C LYS A 119 10.72 19.33 9.98
N LEU A 120 9.94 18.47 10.61
CA LEU A 120 10.32 17.71 11.80
C LEU A 120 10.13 16.23 11.52
N THR A 121 10.81 15.38 12.29
CA THR A 121 10.55 13.95 12.28
C THR A 121 9.06 13.70 12.47
N THR A 122 8.46 12.95 11.56
CA THR A 122 7.03 12.63 11.57
C THR A 122 6.86 11.12 11.51
N ASN A 123 6.13 10.56 12.46
CA ASN A 123 5.78 9.15 12.50
C ASN A 123 4.39 8.93 11.88
N LEU A 124 4.36 8.11 10.83
CA LEU A 124 3.14 7.68 10.16
C LEU A 124 2.76 6.28 10.62
N ALA A 125 1.48 6.08 10.94
CA ALA A 125 0.84 4.76 10.95
C ALA A 125 0.06 4.58 9.65
N ILE A 126 0.57 3.74 8.76
CA ILE A 126 -0.03 3.43 7.46
C ILE A 126 -0.93 2.21 7.65
N ILE A 127 -2.23 2.40 7.49
CA ILE A 127 -3.26 1.36 7.59
C ILE A 127 -3.68 0.99 6.19
N SER A 128 -3.31 -0.22 5.78
CA SER A 128 -3.65 -0.76 4.48
C SER A 128 -4.55 -1.96 4.63
N LEU A 129 -5.51 -2.07 3.71
CA LEU A 129 -6.34 -3.25 3.58
C LEU A 129 -6.41 -3.65 2.13
N THR A 130 -5.27 -4.12 1.64
CA THR A 130 -5.10 -4.46 0.25
C THR A 130 -5.14 -5.98 0.06
N GLY A 131 -5.85 -6.40 -0.97
CA GLY A 131 -6.10 -7.83 -1.18
C GLY A 131 -7.03 -8.48 -0.16
N GLY A 132 -7.65 -7.69 0.73
CA GLY A 132 -8.40 -8.15 1.89
C GLY A 132 -7.51 -8.49 3.09
N ILE A 133 -6.20 -8.25 3.01
CA ILE A 133 -5.28 -8.41 4.14
C ILE A 133 -5.11 -7.08 4.85
N LEU A 134 -5.49 -7.03 6.12
CA LEU A 134 -5.26 -5.85 6.95
C LEU A 134 -3.82 -5.84 7.39
N GLU A 135 -3.15 -4.71 7.19
CA GLU A 135 -1.78 -4.50 7.60
C GLU A 135 -1.56 -3.09 8.15
N ILE A 136 -0.57 -2.99 9.05
CA ILE A 136 -0.08 -1.74 9.58
C ILE A 136 1.42 -1.67 9.39
N SER A 137 1.88 -0.54 8.86
CA SER A 137 3.29 -0.17 8.80
C SER A 137 3.49 1.12 9.57
N VAL A 138 4.41 1.14 10.53
CA VAL A 138 4.82 2.37 11.22
C VAL A 138 6.14 2.82 10.64
N VAL A 139 6.14 4.04 10.09
CA VAL A 139 7.28 4.62 9.40
C VAL A 139 7.63 5.96 10.03
N SER A 140 8.92 6.18 10.31
CA SER A 140 9.45 7.50 10.67
C SER A 140 10.03 8.18 9.43
N ILE A 141 9.55 9.38 9.13
CA ILE A 141 10.10 10.27 8.12
C ILE A 141 10.95 11.31 8.84
N VAL A 142 12.27 11.26 8.63
CA VAL A 142 13.24 12.15 9.29
C VAL A 142 13.81 13.11 8.24
N PRO A 143 13.55 14.43 8.33
CA PRO A 143 14.18 15.39 7.43
C PRO A 143 15.69 15.42 7.65
N VAL A 144 16.44 15.58 6.56
CA VAL A 144 17.91 15.69 6.54
C VAL A 144 18.27 17.09 6.07
N GLU A 145 19.09 17.78 6.85
CA GLU A 145 19.71 19.03 6.42
C GLU A 145 20.95 18.71 5.57
N ASP A 146 20.82 18.83 4.25
CA ASP A 146 21.94 18.84 3.29
C ASP A 146 21.73 20.05 2.34
N GLN A 147 22.61 20.24 1.35
CA GLN A 147 22.46 21.25 0.28
C GLN A 147 21.14 21.10 -0.52
N TYR A 148 20.44 19.98 -0.36
CA TYR A 148 19.11 19.69 -0.90
C TYR A 148 18.18 19.21 0.22
N ILE A 149 16.87 19.40 0.06
CA ILE A 149 15.88 18.82 0.98
C ILE A 149 15.96 17.29 0.86
N GLY A 150 16.19 16.59 1.96
CA GLY A 150 16.27 15.12 1.98
C GLY A 150 15.47 14.50 3.13
N TYR A 151 15.15 13.21 3.02
CA TYR A 151 14.42 12.47 4.05
C TYR A 151 14.95 11.04 4.21
N HIS A 152 15.20 10.62 5.45
CA HIS A 152 15.28 9.20 5.78
C HIS A 152 13.88 8.66 6.05
N VAL A 153 13.54 7.57 5.36
CA VAL A 153 12.31 6.80 5.59
C VAL A 153 12.72 5.54 6.33
N ILE A 154 12.24 5.38 7.57
CA ILE A 154 12.64 4.29 8.45
C ILE A 154 11.40 3.47 8.82
N LEU A 155 11.34 2.21 8.37
CA LEU A 155 10.32 1.26 8.81
C LEU A 155 10.61 0.85 10.26
N LYS A 156 9.77 1.28 11.20
CA LYS A 156 9.89 0.96 12.63
C LYS A 156 9.24 -0.36 12.98
N ALA A 157 8.11 -0.66 12.34
CA ALA A 157 7.39 -1.90 12.51
C ALA A 157 6.48 -2.17 11.32
N HIS A 158 6.23 -3.45 11.07
CA HIS A 158 5.22 -3.92 10.14
C HIS A 158 4.50 -5.12 10.75
N LYS A 159 3.18 -5.16 10.61
CA LYS A 159 2.35 -6.28 11.06
C LYS A 159 1.20 -6.47 10.09
N ALA A 160 0.98 -7.70 9.65
CA ALA A 160 -0.13 -8.10 8.80
C ALA A 160 -1.00 -9.13 9.53
N HIS A 161 -2.31 -9.03 9.33
CA HIS A 161 -3.23 -10.08 9.71
C HIS A 161 -3.11 -11.25 8.72
N PRO A 162 -3.00 -12.52 9.17
CA PRO A 162 -2.73 -13.64 8.27
C PRO A 162 -3.89 -14.01 7.34
N GLU A 163 -5.11 -13.58 7.64
CA GLU A 163 -6.32 -14.00 6.92
C GLU A 163 -6.96 -12.85 6.14
N VAL A 164 -7.72 -13.22 5.11
CA VAL A 164 -8.50 -12.27 4.32
C VAL A 164 -9.73 -11.85 5.12
N LEU A 165 -9.87 -10.55 5.35
CA LEU A 165 -11.05 -9.94 5.93
C LEU A 165 -12.09 -9.66 4.83
N ASP A 166 -13.31 -10.15 5.04
CA ASP A 166 -14.48 -9.69 4.31
C ASP A 166 -15.07 -8.48 5.06
N LEU A 167 -14.76 -7.27 4.57
CA LEU A 167 -15.30 -6.02 5.11
C LEU A 167 -16.52 -5.53 4.33
N ASP A 168 -17.19 -6.40 3.56
CA ASP A 168 -18.37 -6.00 2.79
C ASP A 168 -19.55 -5.70 3.72
N GLU A 169 -19.69 -4.41 4.08
CA GLU A 169 -20.71 -3.87 4.98
C GLU A 169 -22.15 -4.08 4.47
N SER A 170 -22.32 -4.45 3.18
CA SER A 170 -23.61 -4.70 2.56
C SER A 170 -24.34 -5.96 3.07
N LYS A 171 -23.63 -6.89 3.72
CA LYS A 171 -24.24 -8.12 4.28
C LYS A 171 -24.76 -7.97 5.71
N ASP A 172 -24.48 -6.84 6.37
CA ASP A 172 -24.84 -6.59 7.77
C ASP A 172 -26.28 -6.02 7.92
N GLN A 173 -26.92 -5.63 6.81
CA GLN A 173 -28.32 -5.22 6.78
C GLN A 173 -29.23 -6.39 6.39
N GLY A 174 -29.41 -7.35 7.30
CA GLY A 174 -30.07 -8.60 6.97
C GLY A 174 -30.74 -9.38 8.11
N HIS A 175 -31.16 -8.71 9.19
CA HIS A 175 -32.12 -9.31 10.12
C HIS A 175 -33.34 -8.40 10.28
N ASP A 176 -34.15 -8.34 9.24
CA ASP A 176 -35.58 -8.09 9.43
C ASP A 176 -36.39 -9.08 8.58
N GLN A 177 -37.26 -9.81 9.26
CA GLN A 177 -38.13 -10.82 8.68
C GLN A 177 -39.15 -10.16 7.74
N LYS A 178 -39.21 -10.58 6.47
CA LYS A 178 -40.45 -10.99 5.75
C LYS A 178 -40.21 -11.19 4.24
N GLY A 179 -40.60 -12.36 3.75
CA GLY A 179 -41.32 -12.49 2.47
C GLY A 179 -40.55 -12.99 1.23
N GLY A 180 -40.60 -14.32 1.00
CA GLY A 180 -40.96 -14.94 -0.28
C GLY A 180 -39.99 -14.91 -1.47
N GLY A 181 -39.48 -16.10 -1.87
CA GLY A 181 -39.12 -16.36 -3.28
C GLY A 181 -37.92 -17.25 -3.56
N SER A 182 -38.15 -18.58 -3.58
CA SER A 182 -37.53 -19.63 -4.41
C SER A 182 -35.99 -19.73 -4.54
N GLY A 183 -35.43 -20.81 -3.98
CA GLY A 183 -34.06 -21.28 -4.28
C GLY A 183 -33.63 -22.50 -3.47
N ILE A 184 -34.17 -23.67 -3.80
CA ILE A 184 -33.79 -25.06 -3.43
C ILE A 184 -32.98 -25.25 -2.12
N ILE A 185 -33.70 -25.56 -1.03
CA ILE A 185 -33.17 -26.06 0.24
C ILE A 185 -33.03 -27.59 0.14
N GLY A 186 -31.79 -28.08 0.15
CA GLY A 186 -31.47 -29.48 0.47
C GLY A 186 -31.30 -29.63 1.98
N LEU A 187 -32.31 -30.18 2.65
CA LEU A 187 -32.30 -30.55 4.08
C LEU A 187 -31.50 -31.84 4.28
N ILE A 188 -30.42 -31.78 5.06
CA ILE A 188 -30.02 -32.89 5.96
C ILE A 188 -29.82 -32.27 7.35
N GLY A 189 -30.66 -32.69 8.28
CA GLY A 189 -30.69 -32.22 9.66
C GLY A 189 -29.56 -32.79 10.52
N GLY A 190 -29.00 -31.93 11.36
CA GLY A 190 -28.08 -32.25 12.44
C GLY A 190 -27.65 -30.95 13.10
N ALA A 191 -28.21 -30.65 14.27
CA ALA A 191 -28.11 -29.36 14.94
C ALA A 191 -26.65 -28.95 15.25
N ALA A 192 -26.10 -28.03 14.47
CA ALA A 192 -25.08 -27.11 14.93
C ALA A 192 -25.75 -25.76 15.14
N LYS A 193 -25.93 -25.35 16.39
CA LYS A 193 -26.22 -23.96 16.73
C LYS A 193 -24.97 -23.18 16.36
N ALA A 194 -24.84 -22.81 15.09
CA ALA A 194 -23.77 -21.93 14.64
C ALA A 194 -23.93 -20.64 15.44
N LEU A 195 -23.03 -20.43 16.39
CA LEU A 195 -22.75 -19.09 16.88
C LEU A 195 -22.33 -18.32 15.63
N VAL A 196 -23.26 -17.57 15.05
CA VAL A 196 -22.92 -16.51 14.10
C VAL A 196 -22.20 -15.48 14.95
N VAL A 197 -20.90 -15.69 15.16
CA VAL A 197 -20.02 -14.65 15.66
C VAL A 197 -20.09 -13.57 14.61
N ASP A 198 -20.52 -12.38 15.01
CA ASP A 198 -20.57 -11.23 14.13
C ASP A 198 -19.18 -11.10 13.47
N PRO A 199 -19.07 -11.19 12.13
CA PRO A 199 -17.81 -10.99 11.42
C PRO A 199 -17.11 -9.70 11.88
N PHE A 200 -17.85 -8.69 12.31
CA PHE A 200 -17.32 -7.42 12.81
C PHE A 200 -16.74 -7.48 14.23
N GLU A 201 -17.29 -8.27 15.16
CA GLU A 201 -16.64 -8.46 16.47
C GLU A 201 -15.25 -9.08 16.30
N ASN A 202 -15.12 -10.00 15.34
CA ASN A 202 -13.84 -10.57 14.96
C ASN A 202 -12.91 -9.49 14.35
N VAL A 203 -13.41 -8.64 13.46
CA VAL A 203 -12.65 -7.52 12.86
C VAL A 203 -12.13 -6.53 13.92
N LEU A 204 -12.93 -6.18 14.94
CA LEU A 204 -12.46 -5.31 16.03
C LEU A 204 -11.37 -5.97 16.88
N GLY A 205 -11.47 -7.28 17.14
CA GLY A 205 -10.41 -8.04 17.80
C GLY A 205 -9.13 -8.07 16.99
N ILE A 206 -9.26 -8.26 15.68
CA ILE A 206 -8.15 -8.25 14.72
C ILE A 206 -7.50 -6.86 14.66
N LEU A 207 -8.30 -5.79 14.58
CA LEU A 207 -7.83 -4.41 14.64
C LEU A 207 -7.09 -4.13 15.95
N LYS A 208 -7.66 -4.50 17.10
CA LYS A 208 -6.96 -4.34 18.40
C LYS A 208 -5.62 -5.05 18.39
N ASN A 209 -5.58 -6.30 17.92
CA ASN A 209 -4.34 -7.05 17.84
C ASN A 209 -3.33 -6.38 16.90
N ILE A 210 -3.74 -6.00 15.69
CA ILE A 210 -2.81 -5.46 14.70
C ILE A 210 -2.28 -4.08 15.11
N LEU A 211 -3.11 -3.26 15.76
CA LEU A 211 -2.76 -1.94 16.27
C LEU A 211 -1.91 -1.98 17.55
N GLU A 212 -1.77 -3.15 18.17
CA GLU A 212 -0.79 -3.40 19.22
C GLU A 212 0.56 -3.77 18.59
N ILE A 213 1.42 -2.76 18.48
CA ILE A 213 2.76 -2.89 17.93
C ILE A 213 3.77 -2.87 19.09
N PRO A 214 4.59 -3.93 19.26
CA PRO A 214 5.64 -3.95 20.27
C PRO A 214 6.60 -2.77 20.11
N ASN A 215 7.00 -2.16 21.22
CA ASN A 215 8.01 -1.09 21.29
C ASN A 215 7.65 0.23 20.58
N ILE A 216 6.40 0.42 20.14
CA ILE A 216 5.92 1.69 19.59
C ILE A 216 4.79 2.23 20.48
N LYS A 217 4.97 3.44 21.03
CA LYS A 217 3.89 4.05 21.80
C LYS A 217 2.90 4.69 20.85
N LYS A 218 1.61 4.42 21.03
CA LYS A 218 0.54 5.03 20.22
C LYS A 218 0.55 6.56 20.25
N SER A 219 1.08 7.17 21.32
CA SER A 219 1.25 8.62 21.46
C SER A 219 2.41 9.21 20.65
N GLU A 220 3.29 8.37 20.11
CA GLU A 220 4.41 8.80 19.25
C GLU A 220 3.98 8.83 17.77
N ILE A 221 2.78 8.36 17.42
CA ILE A 221 2.24 8.45 16.07
C ILE A 221 1.66 9.85 15.85
N ASP A 222 2.18 10.55 14.85
CA ASP A 222 1.74 11.91 14.51
C ASP A 222 0.59 11.88 13.50
N LYS A 223 0.66 10.96 12.53
CA LYS A 223 -0.33 10.86 11.46
C LYS A 223 -0.78 9.42 11.22
N VAL A 224 -2.05 9.27 10.87
CA VAL A 224 -2.62 8.03 10.33
C VAL A 224 -2.87 8.23 8.84
N VAL A 225 -2.45 7.27 8.03
CA VAL A 225 -2.69 7.25 6.58
C VAL A 225 -3.48 6.00 6.23
N PHE A 226 -4.57 6.16 5.50
CA PHE A 226 -5.45 5.09 5.07
C PHE A 226 -5.20 4.77 3.59
N VAL A 227 -5.01 3.50 3.27
CA VAL A 227 -4.66 3.03 1.92
C VAL A 227 -5.68 2.01 1.43
N GLY A 228 -6.11 2.15 0.18
CA GLY A 228 -6.98 1.18 -0.50
C GLY A 228 -8.46 1.25 -0.09
N LYS A 229 -9.28 0.50 -0.83
CA LYS A 229 -10.76 0.61 -0.80
C LYS A 229 -11.36 0.37 0.57
N ALA A 230 -10.84 -0.62 1.28
CA ALA A 230 -11.43 -1.06 2.53
C ALA A 230 -11.04 -0.15 3.71
N SER A 231 -10.11 0.78 3.49
CA SER A 231 -9.90 1.92 4.38
C SER A 231 -11.07 2.91 4.39
N ARG A 232 -12.06 2.77 3.50
CA ARG A 232 -13.32 3.52 3.50
C ARG A 232 -14.31 3.03 4.56
N SER A 233 -14.08 1.86 5.17
CA SER A 233 -14.94 1.35 6.26
C SER A 233 -14.94 2.30 7.45
N GLU A 234 -16.13 2.76 7.84
CA GLU A 234 -16.30 3.68 8.97
C GLU A 234 -15.87 3.01 10.28
N LYS A 235 -16.17 1.71 10.44
CA LYS A 235 -15.81 0.92 11.62
C LYS A 235 -14.29 0.82 11.77
N VAL A 236 -13.56 0.53 10.69
CA VAL A 236 -12.08 0.49 10.68
C VAL A 236 -11.53 1.87 11.03
N ARG A 237 -11.99 2.93 10.34
CA ARG A 237 -11.54 4.29 10.58
C ARG A 237 -11.76 4.72 12.03
N LYS A 238 -12.91 4.39 12.60
CA LYS A 238 -13.25 4.68 14.01
C LYS A 238 -12.30 3.95 14.97
N ALA A 239 -12.13 2.64 14.82
CA ALA A 239 -11.25 1.86 15.68
C ALA A 239 -9.78 2.32 15.64
N VAL A 240 -9.30 2.70 14.46
CA VAL A 240 -7.96 3.27 14.27
C VAL A 240 -7.85 4.64 14.94
N LYS A 241 -8.82 5.54 14.75
CA LYS A 241 -8.86 6.86 15.40
C LYS A 241 -8.94 6.76 16.93
N GLU A 242 -9.71 5.80 17.46
CA GLU A 242 -9.76 5.53 18.90
C GLU A 242 -8.42 5.02 19.44
N SER A 243 -7.72 4.18 18.65
CA SER A 243 -6.40 3.66 19.03
C SER A 243 -5.31 4.73 18.98
N PHE A 244 -5.28 5.56 17.95
CA PHE A 244 -4.31 6.64 17.77
C PHE A 244 -4.96 8.01 17.99
N SER A 245 -5.55 8.23 19.15
CA SER A 245 -6.37 9.41 19.45
C SER A 245 -5.64 10.76 19.39
N LYS A 246 -4.30 10.75 19.40
CA LYS A 246 -3.46 11.96 19.23
C LYS A 246 -2.98 12.18 17.80
N ALA A 247 -3.11 11.17 16.94
CA ALA A 247 -2.66 11.25 15.56
C ALA A 247 -3.74 11.90 14.68
N GLU A 248 -3.31 12.78 13.79
CA GLU A 248 -4.20 13.36 12.79
C GLU A 248 -4.32 12.43 11.58
N VAL A 249 -5.52 12.27 11.03
CA VAL A 249 -5.66 11.56 9.75
C VAL A 249 -5.15 12.46 8.64
N TRP A 250 -4.26 11.94 7.80
CA TRP A 250 -3.81 12.63 6.61
C TRP A 250 -4.57 12.13 5.38
N GLU A 251 -5.29 13.05 4.72
CA GLU A 251 -6.10 12.81 3.52
C GLU A 251 -5.57 13.61 2.31
N GLY A 252 -4.25 13.81 2.23
CA GLY A 252 -3.63 14.69 1.22
C GLY A 252 -3.65 14.18 -0.23
N ILE A 253 -4.27 13.03 -0.49
CA ILE A 253 -4.62 12.50 -1.81
C ILE A 253 -6.13 12.24 -1.80
N ASP A 254 -6.85 12.77 -2.80
CA ASP A 254 -8.31 12.78 -2.82
C ASP A 254 -8.91 11.35 -2.80
N ASP A 255 -8.28 10.40 -3.51
CA ASP A 255 -8.66 8.99 -3.47
C ASP A 255 -7.58 8.14 -2.76
N PRO A 256 -7.89 7.48 -1.63
CA PRO A 256 -6.96 6.59 -0.93
C PRO A 256 -6.53 5.37 -1.77
N ASP A 257 -7.21 5.06 -2.86
CA ASP A 257 -6.80 4.01 -3.81
C ASP A 257 -5.66 4.49 -4.73
N GLU A 258 -5.45 5.80 -4.87
CA GLU A 258 -4.47 6.36 -5.79
C GLU A 258 -3.12 6.66 -5.12
N ILE A 259 -3.09 6.74 -3.80
CA ILE A 259 -1.91 7.15 -3.01
C ILE A 259 -0.66 6.33 -3.32
N VAL A 260 -0.81 5.02 -3.51
CA VAL A 260 0.29 4.09 -3.77
C VAL A 260 0.88 4.34 -5.16
N ALA A 261 0.03 4.34 -6.20
CA ALA A 261 0.44 4.66 -7.55
C ALA A 261 1.00 6.08 -7.67
N TYR A 262 0.46 7.04 -6.93
CA TYR A 262 0.97 8.41 -6.85
C TYR A 262 2.40 8.44 -6.33
N GLY A 263 2.66 7.80 -5.18
CA GLY A 263 3.98 7.73 -4.56
C GLY A 263 5.01 7.06 -5.46
N ALA A 264 4.65 5.94 -6.09
CA ALA A 264 5.49 5.26 -7.08
C ALA A 264 5.75 6.12 -8.30
N THR A 265 4.71 6.78 -8.82
CA THR A 265 4.83 7.68 -9.97
C THR A 265 5.78 8.79 -9.64
N TYR A 266 5.61 9.44 -8.49
CA TYR A 266 6.57 10.40 -7.99
C TYR A 266 7.97 9.76 -8.04
N LEU A 267 8.26 8.65 -7.36
CA LEU A 267 9.59 7.99 -7.32
C LEU A 267 10.20 7.68 -8.69
N SER A 268 9.41 7.46 -9.73
CA SER A 268 9.91 7.22 -11.09
C SER A 268 10.59 8.43 -11.75
N TYR A 269 10.47 9.64 -11.20
CA TYR A 269 11.17 10.85 -11.66
C TYR A 269 12.51 10.99 -10.93
N GLU A 270 13.61 10.80 -11.67
CA GLU A 270 14.99 10.87 -11.14
C GLU A 270 15.47 12.31 -10.87
N ASP A 271 14.91 13.32 -11.53
CA ASP A 271 15.28 14.74 -11.39
C ASP A 271 14.69 15.40 -10.12
N LYS A 272 14.49 14.61 -9.07
CA LYS A 272 13.88 15.12 -7.85
C LYS A 272 14.86 15.92 -7.04
N LYS A 273 14.40 17.11 -6.65
CA LYS A 273 15.05 17.94 -5.64
C LYS A 273 15.03 17.32 -4.25
N ILE A 274 14.14 16.35 -4.00
CA ILE A 274 13.97 15.70 -2.70
C ILE A 274 14.62 14.32 -2.71
N LYS A 275 15.72 14.16 -1.97
CA LYS A 275 16.38 12.87 -1.79
C LYS A 275 15.62 12.02 -0.77
N MET A 276 15.48 10.73 -1.03
CA MET A 276 14.85 9.78 -0.12
C MET A 276 15.79 8.61 0.11
N TYR A 277 16.02 8.30 1.37
CA TYR A 277 16.87 7.22 1.83
C TYR A 277 15.95 6.15 2.43
N MET A 278 15.80 5.04 1.71
CA MET A 278 14.83 3.99 2.05
C MET A 278 15.43 2.96 3.02
N PRO A 279 14.60 2.20 3.76
CA PRO A 279 15.07 1.25 4.78
C PRO A 279 16.09 0.22 4.28
N ASP A 280 16.01 -0.17 3.00
CA ASP A 280 16.87 -1.18 2.39
C ASP A 280 18.02 -0.59 1.54
N ASP A 281 18.26 0.72 1.59
CA ASP A 281 19.37 1.33 0.86
C ASP A 281 20.71 0.97 1.55
N PRO A 282 21.60 0.21 0.89
CA PRO A 282 22.86 -0.22 1.47
C PRO A 282 23.82 0.94 1.77
N ASN A 283 23.54 2.15 1.27
CA ASN A 283 24.33 3.36 1.49
C ASN A 283 23.84 4.20 2.68
N VAL A 284 22.81 3.76 3.40
CA VAL A 284 22.24 4.47 4.54
C VAL A 284 22.68 3.82 5.85
N ASP A 285 23.55 4.50 6.61
CA ASP A 285 23.91 4.05 7.95
C ASP A 285 22.79 4.42 8.93
N LEU A 286 21.94 3.43 9.22
CA LEU A 286 20.76 3.57 10.10
C LEU A 286 21.09 3.57 11.60
N ARG A 287 22.37 3.62 11.98
CA ARG A 287 22.77 3.75 13.39
C ARG A 287 22.26 5.08 13.97
N PRO A 288 21.77 5.12 15.22
CA PRO A 288 21.34 6.35 15.90
C PRO A 288 22.40 7.47 15.89
N ASP A 289 23.65 7.08 15.70
CA ASP A 289 24.87 7.87 15.81
C ASP A 289 25.48 8.30 14.47
N GLY A 290 24.97 7.84 13.32
CA GLY A 290 25.24 8.35 11.96
C GLY A 290 26.72 8.50 11.51
N PRO A 291 26.97 8.68 10.20
CA PRO A 291 28.31 8.98 9.70
C PRO A 291 28.64 10.45 9.97
N GLY A 292 29.40 10.71 11.04
CA GLY A 292 29.88 12.06 11.36
C GLY A 292 30.22 12.33 12.83
N THR A 293 29.94 11.41 13.75
CA THR A 293 30.18 11.64 15.17
C THR A 293 31.61 11.22 15.55
N PRO A 294 32.51 12.14 15.96
CA PRO A 294 33.82 11.75 16.49
C PRO A 294 33.59 11.03 17.82
N LEU A 295 34.17 9.83 17.96
CA LEU A 295 34.23 9.13 19.24
C LEU A 295 35.05 10.00 20.22
N GLY A 296 34.38 10.54 21.23
CA GLY A 296 34.96 11.24 22.37
C GLY A 296 34.31 10.76 23.66
#